data_AF-A0A7C9VLL8-F1
#
_entry.id   AF-A0A7C9VLL8-F1
#
_cell.length_a   1.000
_cell.length_b   1.000
_cell.length_c   1.000
_cell.angle_alpha   90.00
_cell.angle_beta   90.00
_cell.angle_gamma   90.00
#
_symmetry.space_group_name_H-M   'P 1'
#
loop_
_entity.id
_entity.type
_entity.pdbx_description
1 polymer ?
#
loop_
_entity_poly.entity_id
_entity_poly.type
_entity_poly.pdbx_seq_one_letter_code
_entity_poly.pdbx_strand_id
1 'polypeptide(L)'
;MLAWVTGLAPLIVGPGSSASAQDVVYKPAAAAPAAWRAFAAELQGRLQERLATDDEATRRFHEYMNENNKSSPAFATVRAWVSQNGKLERIEFDGIDDAAVAANLRALLAGASVSTPPPDMLQPLRLRIGLRARNQQER
;
A
#
# COMPACT_ATOMS: atom_id res chain seq x y z
N MET A 1 37.94 -24.55 48.67
CA MET A 1 38.27 -23.65 47.53
C MET A 1 38.12 -24.49 46.27
N LEU A 2 37.01 -24.34 45.53
CA LEU A 2 36.89 -23.58 44.25
C LEU A 2 37.84 -24.15 43.18
N ALA A 3 37.46 -24.45 41.93
CA ALA A 3 36.27 -24.23 41.13
C ALA A 3 36.44 -25.08 39.85
N TRP A 4 35.49 -25.96 39.53
CA TRP A 4 34.53 -25.86 38.41
C TRP A 4 35.06 -26.27 37.03
N VAL A 5 34.35 -27.25 36.47
CA VAL A 5 34.55 -27.95 35.21
C VAL A 5 33.94 -27.15 34.04
N THR A 6 34.58 -27.29 32.88
CA THR A 6 34.23 -26.73 31.57
C THR A 6 32.79 -27.06 31.14
N GLY A 7 32.01 -26.02 30.80
CA GLY A 7 30.65 -26.16 30.26
C GLY A 7 30.56 -25.70 28.80
N LEU A 8 29.97 -26.57 27.97
CA LEU A 8 29.74 -26.45 26.52
C LEU A 8 28.93 -25.21 26.10
N ALA A 9 29.27 -24.67 24.93
CA ALA A 9 28.54 -23.60 24.25
C ALA A 9 27.24 -24.11 23.59
N PRO A 10 26.09 -23.45 23.78
CA PRO A 10 24.92 -23.71 22.95
C PRO A 10 24.95 -22.87 21.67
N LEU A 11 24.64 -23.54 20.55
CA LEU A 11 24.24 -22.93 19.28
C LEU A 11 23.03 -22.00 19.51
N ILE A 12 23.21 -20.70 19.32
CA ILE A 12 22.11 -19.74 19.32
C ILE A 12 21.47 -19.77 17.92
N VAL A 13 20.24 -20.31 17.86
CA VAL A 13 19.28 -20.02 16.78
C VAL A 13 18.99 -18.51 16.83
N GLY A 14 19.38 -17.79 15.78
CA GLY A 14 18.96 -16.40 15.60
C GLY A 14 17.46 -16.36 15.27
N PRO A 15 16.64 -15.58 15.98
CA PRO A 15 15.22 -15.45 15.65
C PRO A 15 15.10 -14.82 14.27
N GLY A 16 14.18 -15.37 13.47
CA GLY A 16 13.84 -14.83 12.16
C GLY A 16 13.50 -13.36 12.26
N SER A 17 13.97 -12.59 11.28
CA SER A 17 13.56 -11.22 11.04
C SER A 17 12.05 -11.19 10.76
N SER A 18 11.22 -11.23 11.79
CA SER A 18 9.89 -10.65 11.72
C SER A 18 10.15 -9.17 11.46
N ALA A 19 9.94 -8.75 10.21
CA ALA A 19 9.83 -7.36 9.83
C ALA A 19 8.89 -6.71 10.86
N SER A 20 9.46 -6.03 11.85
CA SER A 20 8.69 -5.24 12.76
C SER A 20 8.05 -4.20 11.87
N ALA A 21 6.74 -4.30 11.70
CA ALA A 21 5.91 -3.22 11.25
C ALA A 21 6.22 -2.07 12.22
N GLN A 22 7.18 -1.24 11.82
CA GLN A 22 7.62 -0.08 12.57
C GLN A 22 6.34 0.70 12.84
N ASP A 23 6.04 0.97 14.10
CA ASP A 23 4.93 1.83 14.50
C ASP A 23 5.25 3.23 13.97
N VAL A 24 4.95 3.45 12.69
CA VAL A 24 5.12 4.74 12.04
C VAL A 24 4.06 5.61 12.68
N VAL A 25 4.49 6.53 13.54
CA VAL A 25 3.62 7.54 14.17
C VAL A 25 2.87 8.25 13.04
N TYR A 26 1.62 7.83 12.84
CA TYR A 26 0.83 8.27 11.71
C TYR A 26 0.30 9.66 12.01
N LYS A 27 0.79 10.67 11.28
CA LYS A 27 0.22 12.00 11.36
C LYS A 27 -1.10 12.04 10.59
N PRO A 28 -2.20 12.48 11.21
CA PRO A 28 -3.46 12.64 10.49
C PRO A 28 -3.27 13.65 9.36
N ALA A 29 -3.86 13.35 8.19
CA ALA A 29 -3.70 14.16 6.99
C ALA A 29 -4.06 15.65 7.20
N ALA A 30 -4.96 15.96 8.13
CA ALA A 30 -5.34 17.33 8.48
C ALA A 30 -4.20 18.13 9.16
N ALA A 31 -3.31 17.45 9.89
CA ALA A 31 -2.15 18.05 10.56
C ALA A 31 -0.88 18.05 9.70
N ALA A 32 -0.93 17.47 8.49
CA ALA A 32 0.19 17.47 7.56
C ALA A 32 0.34 18.84 6.87
N PRO A 33 1.58 19.23 6.50
CA PRO A 33 1.84 20.39 5.66
C PRO A 33 0.97 20.42 4.40
N ALA A 34 0.60 21.62 3.94
CA ALA A 34 -0.26 21.81 2.77
C ALA A 34 0.30 21.13 1.51
N ALA A 35 1.63 21.18 1.31
CA ALA A 35 2.29 20.51 0.19
C ALA A 35 2.10 18.98 0.21
N TRP A 36 2.15 18.35 1.39
CA TRP A 36 1.94 16.91 1.53
C TRP A 36 0.48 16.54 1.28
N ARG A 37 -0.45 17.39 1.72
CA ARG A 37 -1.89 17.20 1.46
C ARG A 37 -2.22 17.33 -0.02
N ALA A 38 -1.63 18.31 -0.71
CA ALA A 38 -1.78 18.47 -2.16
C ALA A 38 -1.23 17.26 -2.91
N PHE A 39 -0.05 16.78 -2.52
CA PHE A 39 0.54 15.57 -3.09
C PHE A 39 -0.32 14.32 -2.85
N ALA A 40 -0.81 14.13 -1.62
CA ALA A 40 -1.69 13.02 -1.28
C ALA A 40 -3.00 13.05 -2.10
N ALA A 41 -3.58 14.23 -2.32
CA ALA A 41 -4.75 14.41 -3.17
C ALA A 41 -4.46 14.09 -4.65
N GLU A 42 -3.31 14.51 -5.16
CA GLU A 42 -2.84 14.18 -6.53
C GLU A 42 -2.69 12.68 -6.70
N LEU A 43 -1.94 12.04 -5.80
CA LEU A 43 -1.75 10.59 -5.81
C LEU A 43 -3.08 9.85 -5.69
N GLN A 44 -3.97 10.25 -4.78
CA GLN A 44 -5.29 9.64 -4.68
C GLN A 44 -6.07 9.77 -5.99
N GLY A 45 -6.08 10.96 -6.61
CA GLY A 45 -6.72 11.20 -7.90
C GLY A 45 -6.17 10.32 -9.02
N ARG A 46 -4.84 10.17 -9.10
CA ARG A 46 -4.19 9.29 -10.09
C ARG A 46 -4.52 7.82 -9.89
N LEU A 47 -4.53 7.35 -8.64
CA LEU A 47 -4.93 5.97 -8.35
C LEU A 47 -6.39 5.73 -8.75
N GLN A 48 -7.29 6.69 -8.46
CA GLN A 48 -8.69 6.61 -8.86
C GLN A 48 -8.87 6.65 -10.38
N GLU A 49 -8.10 7.48 -11.10
CA GLU A 49 -8.09 7.54 -12.57
C GLU A 49 -7.62 6.22 -13.17
N ARG A 50 -6.56 5.61 -12.62
CA ARG A 50 -6.09 4.28 -13.05
C ARG A 50 -7.16 3.20 -12.85
N LEU A 51 -7.89 3.23 -11.75
CA LEU A 51 -9.02 2.31 -11.53
C LEU A 51 -10.19 2.56 -12.49
N ALA A 52 -10.42 3.80 -12.88
CA ALA A 52 -11.50 4.16 -13.80
C ALA A 52 -11.12 3.95 -15.28
N THR A 53 -9.84 3.75 -15.58
CA THR A 53 -9.36 3.52 -16.94
C THR A 53 -9.83 2.14 -17.42
N ASP A 54 -10.45 2.07 -18.60
CA ASP A 54 -10.82 0.82 -19.25
C ASP A 54 -9.63 0.24 -20.04
N ASP A 55 -8.59 -0.16 -19.31
CA ASP A 55 -7.37 -0.77 -19.85
C ASP A 55 -7.31 -2.27 -19.57
N GLU A 56 -6.43 -3.00 -20.25
CA GLU A 56 -6.24 -4.44 -20.06
C GLU A 56 -6.02 -4.82 -18.59
N ALA A 57 -5.29 -4.00 -17.82
CA ALA A 57 -5.09 -4.23 -16.39
C ALA A 57 -6.40 -4.18 -15.57
N THR A 58 -7.29 -3.25 -15.89
CA THR A 58 -8.61 -3.12 -15.23
C THR A 58 -9.53 -4.26 -15.61
N ARG A 59 -9.52 -4.67 -16.89
CA ARG A 59 -10.29 -5.82 -17.37
C ARG A 59 -9.83 -7.12 -16.71
N ARG A 60 -8.52 -7.34 -16.61
CA ARG A 60 -7.89 -8.48 -15.90
C ARG A 60 -8.32 -8.53 -14.43
N PHE A 61 -8.35 -7.38 -13.76
CA PHE A 61 -8.83 -7.31 -12.38
C PHE A 61 -10.32 -7.68 -12.26
N HIS A 62 -11.18 -7.13 -13.12
CA HIS A 62 -12.61 -7.45 -13.11
C HIS A 62 -12.91 -8.92 -13.46
N GLU A 63 -12.21 -9.47 -14.45
CA GLU A 63 -12.30 -10.88 -14.83
C GLU A 63 -11.90 -11.78 -13.66
N TYR A 64 -10.75 -11.50 -13.03
CA TYR A 64 -10.30 -12.22 -11.84
C TYR A 64 -11.34 -12.19 -10.71
N MET A 65 -11.93 -11.03 -10.42
CA MET A 65 -12.98 -10.91 -9.40
C MET A 65 -14.24 -11.71 -9.75
N ASN A 66 -14.65 -11.70 -11.02
CA ASN A 66 -15.82 -12.41 -11.51
C ASN A 66 -15.62 -13.93 -11.48
N GLU A 67 -14.50 -14.42 -12.00
CA GLU A 67 -14.17 -15.85 -12.02
C GLU A 67 -14.06 -16.45 -10.61
N ASN A 68 -13.54 -15.66 -9.66
CA ASN A 68 -13.36 -16.10 -8.27
C ASN A 68 -14.55 -15.74 -7.37
N ASN A 69 -15.64 -15.21 -7.95
CA ASN A 69 -16.85 -14.76 -7.26
C ASN A 69 -16.55 -13.86 -6.04
N LYS A 70 -15.53 -13.01 -6.16
CA LYS A 70 -15.04 -12.12 -5.10
C LYS A 70 -15.85 -10.84 -5.09
N SER A 71 -16.27 -10.40 -3.91
CA SER A 71 -16.95 -9.11 -3.75
C SER A 71 -15.91 -7.99 -3.65
N SER A 72 -15.99 -6.99 -4.54
CA SER A 72 -15.14 -5.81 -4.43
C SER A 72 -15.55 -4.96 -3.22
N PRO A 73 -14.63 -4.67 -2.28
CA PRO A 73 -14.93 -3.74 -1.21
C PRO A 73 -15.27 -2.36 -1.79
N ALA A 74 -16.18 -1.61 -1.17
CA ALA A 74 -16.53 -0.27 -1.65
C ALA A 74 -15.35 0.71 -1.57
N PHE A 75 -14.51 0.54 -0.54
CA PHE A 75 -13.32 1.33 -0.30
C PHE A 75 -12.17 0.42 0.14
N ALA A 76 -10.95 0.80 -0.23
CA ALA A 76 -9.73 0.20 0.29
C ALA A 76 -8.79 1.28 0.81
N THR A 77 -8.09 0.97 1.90
CA THR A 77 -7.02 1.84 2.40
C THR A 77 -5.71 1.37 1.79
N VAL A 78 -5.07 2.23 1.02
CA VAL A 78 -3.81 1.97 0.33
C VAL A 78 -2.68 2.61 1.12
N ARG A 79 -1.62 1.85 1.35
CA ARG A 79 -0.33 2.31 1.84
C ARG A 79 0.62 2.37 0.66
N ALA A 80 1.01 3.58 0.25
CA ALA A 80 1.89 3.79 -0.90
C ALA A 80 3.25 4.34 -0.45
N TRP A 81 4.31 3.78 -1.03
CA TRP A 81 5.66 4.33 -0.99
C TRP A 81 5.99 4.86 -2.37
N VAL A 82 6.39 6.13 -2.43
CA VAL A 82 6.72 6.82 -3.66
C VAL A 82 8.20 7.16 -3.63
N SER A 83 8.92 6.77 -4.68
CA SER A 83 10.31 7.16 -4.90
C SER A 83 10.43 8.66 -5.12
N GLN A 84 11.62 9.21 -4.93
CA GLN A 84 11.93 10.62 -5.22
C GLN A 84 11.62 11.01 -6.69
N ASN A 85 11.50 10.03 -7.58
CA ASN A 85 11.15 10.23 -8.98
C ASN A 85 9.63 10.19 -9.26
N GLY A 86 8.78 10.12 -8.23
CA GLY A 86 7.31 10.07 -8.41
C GLY A 86 6.76 8.70 -8.83
N LYS A 87 7.59 7.65 -8.80
CA LYS A 87 7.18 6.27 -9.08
C LYS A 87 6.74 5.56 -7.81
N LEU A 88 5.66 4.77 -7.88
CA LEU A 88 5.27 3.90 -6.77
C LEU A 88 6.23 2.71 -6.67
N GLU A 89 6.97 2.63 -5.57
CA GLU A 89 7.94 1.55 -5.29
C GLU A 89 7.26 0.39 -4.55
N ARG A 90 6.31 0.72 -3.68
CA ARG A 90 5.57 -0.27 -2.89
C ARG A 90 4.14 0.19 -2.70
N ILE A 91 3.23 -0.78 -2.75
CA ILE A 91 1.80 -0.59 -2.50
C ILE A 91 1.35 -1.74 -1.61
N GLU A 92 0.76 -1.40 -0.48
CA GLU A 92 0.12 -2.35 0.43
C GLU A 92 -1.34 -1.94 0.64
N PHE A 93 -2.20 -2.92 0.95
CA PHE A 93 -3.62 -2.68 1.17
C PHE A 93 -4.01 -3.10 2.57
N ASP A 94 -4.88 -2.29 3.16
CA ASP A 94 -5.48 -2.53 4.46
C ASP A 94 -6.99 -2.74 4.24
N GLY A 95 -7.51 -3.88 4.70
CA GLY A 95 -8.89 -4.32 4.45
C GLY A 95 -9.10 -5.24 3.25
N ILE A 96 -8.03 -5.71 2.59
CA ILE A 96 -8.09 -6.78 1.58
C ILE A 96 -7.44 -8.03 2.17
N ASP A 97 -8.26 -9.03 2.50
CA ASP A 97 -7.80 -10.29 3.10
C ASP A 97 -7.25 -11.27 2.04
N ASP A 98 -7.70 -11.11 0.79
CA ASP A 98 -7.28 -11.96 -0.32
C ASP A 98 -5.98 -11.45 -0.98
N ALA A 99 -4.91 -12.23 -0.82
CA ALA A 99 -3.58 -11.88 -1.32
C ALA A 99 -3.52 -11.75 -2.86
N ALA A 100 -4.35 -12.47 -3.59
CA ALA A 100 -4.38 -12.42 -5.05
C ALA A 100 -5.20 -11.22 -5.55
N VAL A 101 -6.28 -10.84 -4.87
CA VAL A 101 -6.96 -9.55 -5.09
C VAL A 101 -5.99 -8.39 -4.84
N ALA A 102 -5.26 -8.43 -3.72
CA ALA A 102 -4.25 -7.42 -3.39
C ALA A 102 -3.11 -7.37 -4.42
N ALA A 103 -2.65 -8.52 -4.94
CA ALA A 103 -1.62 -8.56 -5.96
C ALA A 103 -2.08 -7.97 -7.30
N ASN A 104 -3.27 -8.33 -7.78
CA ASN A 104 -3.84 -7.77 -9.02
C ASN A 104 -4.08 -6.26 -8.91
N LEU A 105 -4.65 -5.80 -7.78
CA LEU A 105 -4.89 -4.38 -7.55
C LEU A 105 -3.58 -3.59 -7.48
N ARG A 106 -2.54 -4.15 -6.83
CA ARG A 106 -1.20 -3.55 -6.82
C ARG A 106 -0.62 -3.44 -8.22
N ALA A 107 -0.75 -4.47 -9.06
CA ALA A 107 -0.26 -4.44 -10.43
C ALA A 107 -0.96 -3.35 -11.26
N LEU A 108 -2.29 -3.21 -11.10
CA LEU A 108 -3.08 -2.15 -11.73
C LEU A 108 -2.59 -0.75 -11.31
N LEU A 109 -2.36 -0.56 -10.01
CA LEU A 109 -1.94 0.72 -9.42
C LEU A 109 -0.45 1.05 -9.66
N ALA A 110 0.41 0.05 -9.83
CA ALA A 110 1.84 0.26 -10.09
C ALA A 110 2.12 0.98 -11.41
N GLY A 111 1.15 0.95 -12.35
CA GLY A 111 1.20 1.75 -13.57
C GLY A 111 0.92 3.24 -13.37
N ALA A 112 0.46 3.66 -12.19
CA ALA A 112 0.33 5.09 -11.87
C ALA A 112 1.72 5.72 -11.70
N SER A 113 1.91 6.89 -12.28
CA SER A 113 3.05 7.76 -11.99
C SER A 113 2.52 9.11 -11.55
N VAL A 114 3.15 9.69 -10.53
CA VAL A 114 2.77 10.96 -9.92
C VAL A 114 3.92 11.95 -9.99
N SER A 115 3.69 13.17 -9.54
CA SER A 115 4.75 14.17 -9.42
C SER A 115 5.83 13.73 -8.42
N THR A 116 6.94 14.45 -8.37
CA THR A 116 7.95 14.21 -7.33
C THR A 116 7.35 14.46 -5.94
N PRO A 117 7.54 13.52 -4.98
CA PRO A 117 7.10 13.74 -3.62
C PRO A 117 7.79 14.96 -2.99
N PRO A 118 7.08 15.76 -2.18
CA PRO A 118 7.69 16.87 -1.45
C PRO A 118 8.78 16.36 -0.48
N PRO A 119 9.83 17.16 -0.21
CA PRO A 119 10.88 16.79 0.73
C PRO A 119 10.31 16.61 2.14
N ASP A 120 10.97 15.76 2.93
CA ASP A 120 10.60 15.42 4.32
C ASP A 120 9.25 14.69 4.47
N MET A 121 8.58 14.34 3.37
CA MET A 121 7.28 13.68 3.42
C MET A 121 7.37 12.28 4.03
N LEU A 122 6.60 12.07 5.10
CA LEU A 122 6.52 10.79 5.79
C LEU A 122 5.84 9.73 4.92
N GLN A 123 6.48 8.57 4.83
CA GLN A 123 5.97 7.39 4.13
C GLN A 123 5.86 6.21 5.11
N PRO A 124 4.91 5.28 4.91
CA PRO A 124 3.94 5.22 3.81
C PRO A 124 2.81 6.26 3.90
N LEU A 125 2.33 6.70 2.74
CA LEU A 125 1.08 7.48 2.67
C LEU A 125 -0.10 6.51 2.77
N ARG A 126 -1.00 6.77 3.72
CA ARG A 126 -2.28 6.04 3.83
C ARG A 126 -3.37 6.86 3.14
N LEU A 127 -3.87 6.33 2.03
CA LEU A 127 -4.91 6.92 1.23
C LEU A 127 -6.13 6.01 1.22
N ARG A 128 -7.33 6.58 1.26
CA ARG A 128 -8.56 5.80 1.08
C ARG A 128 -9.04 6.01 -0.35
N ILE A 129 -9.12 4.93 -1.12
CA ILE A 129 -9.65 4.96 -2.50
C ILE A 129 -10.97 4.21 -2.57
N GLY A 130 -11.86 4.66 -3.46
CA GLY A 130 -13.04 3.90 -3.85
C GLY A 130 -12.69 2.91 -4.95
N LEU A 131 -13.10 1.65 -4.81
CA LEU A 131 -12.86 0.62 -5.83
C LEU A 131 -14.04 0.45 -6.80
N ARG A 132 -15.13 1.18 -6.59
CA ARG A 132 -16.26 1.17 -7.51
C ARG A 132 -15.97 2.08 -8.70
N ALA A 133 -16.23 1.57 -9.91
CA ALA A 133 -16.21 2.38 -11.12
C ALA A 133 -17.05 3.64 -10.90
N ARG A 134 -16.51 4.79 -11.30
CA ARG A 134 -17.09 6.13 -11.22
C ARG A 134 -18.33 6.27 -12.13
N ASN A 135 -19.32 5.41 -11.97
CA ASN A 135 -20.60 5.40 -12.68
C ASN A 135 -21.78 5.50 -11.70
N GLN A 136 -21.56 6.07 -10.51
CA GLN A 136 -22.59 6.25 -9.46
C GLN A 136 -22.55 7.67 -8.84
N GLN A 137 -21.81 8.60 -9.45
CA GLN A 137 -21.68 9.98 -8.96
C GLN A 137 -22.42 10.98 -9.87
N GLU A 138 -23.41 10.51 -10.62
CA GLU A 138 -24.37 11.31 -11.38
C GLU A 138 -25.74 10.63 -11.30
N ARG A 139 -26.51 10.93 -10.25
CA ARG A 139 -27.97 10.75 -10.18
C ARG A 139 -28.55 11.97 -9.48
#